data_AF-A0A935TXS1-F1
#
_entry.id   AF-A0A935TXS1-F1
#
_cell.length_a   1.000
_cell.length_b   1.000
_cell.length_c   1.000
_cell.angle_alpha   90.00
_cell.angle_beta   90.00
_cell.angle_gamma   90.00
#
_symmetry.space_group_name_H-M   'P 1'
#
loop_
_entity.id
_entity.type
_entity.pdbx_description
1 polymer ?
#
loop_
_entity_poly.entity_id
_entity_poly.type
_entity_poly.pdbx_seq_one_letter_code
_entity_poly.pdbx_strand_id
1 'polypeptide(L)'
;MTTFIPRSGTLAYDHQAIAARVRGVIETLDKIDLSAANTTSGPLGDLPSEFPPARLRQLIGRLQDSLIARVQQVLGEQKLEAVRALLSMDMPDVMQAMRKEHDENAHSDLIAWLLDPRQAPTIAPPALRALCQRLGPKWSEAISSAIHSQTISVRREVVLARALHDGHDLSRVDITVSGPDFMLAIENKLWTLEHDDQTKTYWSHLEALDGLRGGLFLSPSGMMASCPAFLPVSYLDLISAMVEGPARGPVPAIERTMLGLYLTTLFAHVCSSEASSIHDLFTRQSQ
;
A
#
# COMPACT_ATOMS: atom_id res chain seq x y z
N MET A 1 -47.80 8.73 -28.29
CA MET A 1 -46.90 9.52 -27.42
C MET A 1 -46.13 8.54 -26.56
N THR A 2 -44.95 8.15 -27.03
CA THR A 2 -44.03 7.27 -26.30
C THR A 2 -42.64 7.60 -26.82
N THR A 3 -41.87 8.31 -26.02
CA THR A 3 -40.46 8.56 -26.28
C THR A 3 -39.72 8.29 -24.98
N PHE A 4 -39.03 7.16 -24.95
CA PHE A 4 -37.97 6.91 -23.98
C PHE A 4 -36.69 6.62 -24.76
N ILE A 5 -35.72 7.51 -24.58
CA ILE A 5 -34.30 7.41 -24.93
C ILE A 5 -33.61 7.31 -23.55
N PRO A 6 -32.70 6.34 -23.31
CA PRO A 6 -31.32 6.54 -23.75
C PRO A 6 -30.59 5.33 -24.30
N ARG A 7 -29.84 5.60 -25.39
CA ARG A 7 -28.60 4.91 -25.74
C ARG A 7 -27.44 5.68 -25.13
N SER A 8 -26.69 5.02 -24.27
CA SER A 8 -25.25 5.27 -24.06
C SER A 8 -24.68 3.98 -23.47
N GLY A 9 -24.24 3.09 -24.36
CA GLY A 9 -23.42 1.95 -23.99
C GLY A 9 -22.04 2.47 -23.58
N THR A 10 -21.86 2.71 -22.30
CA THR A 10 -20.53 2.83 -21.70
C THR A 10 -19.94 1.42 -21.75
N LEU A 11 -18.91 1.23 -22.56
CA LEU A 11 -18.00 0.08 -22.42
C LEU A 11 -17.40 0.17 -21.02
N ALA A 12 -18.06 -0.46 -20.05
CA ALA A 12 -17.45 -0.82 -18.79
C ALA A 12 -16.39 -1.85 -19.15
N TYR A 13 -15.18 -1.39 -19.42
CA TYR A 13 -14.02 -2.26 -19.43
C TYR A 13 -14.01 -2.94 -18.07
N ASP A 14 -14.04 -4.26 -18.04
CA ASP A 14 -13.90 -5.01 -16.80
C ASP A 14 -12.45 -4.82 -16.32
N HIS A 15 -12.24 -3.73 -15.58
CA HIS A 15 -10.93 -3.31 -15.06
C HIS A 15 -10.34 -4.40 -14.16
N GLN A 16 -11.18 -5.20 -13.51
CA GLN A 16 -10.79 -6.35 -12.72
C GLN A 16 -10.26 -7.47 -13.63
N ALA A 17 -10.90 -7.72 -14.77
CA ALA A 17 -10.40 -8.66 -15.78
C ALA A 17 -9.12 -8.17 -16.48
N ILE A 18 -8.94 -6.86 -16.70
CA ILE A 18 -7.70 -6.32 -17.28
C ILE A 18 -6.55 -6.39 -16.28
N ALA A 19 -6.78 -5.99 -15.03
CA ALA A 19 -5.77 -6.09 -13.98
C ALA A 19 -5.42 -7.56 -13.68
N ALA A 20 -6.41 -8.46 -13.66
CA ALA A 20 -6.19 -9.90 -13.54
C ALA A 20 -5.47 -10.49 -14.76
N ARG A 21 -5.71 -9.97 -15.97
CA ARG A 21 -4.95 -10.36 -17.18
C ARG A 21 -3.51 -9.87 -17.15
N VAL A 22 -3.27 -8.62 -16.76
CA VAL A 22 -1.91 -8.08 -16.63
C VAL A 22 -1.16 -8.79 -15.52
N ARG A 23 -1.81 -9.04 -14.38
CA ARG A 23 -1.27 -9.85 -13.28
C ARG A 23 -1.00 -11.28 -13.72
N GLY A 24 -1.93 -11.91 -14.42
CA GLY A 24 -1.75 -13.25 -14.98
C GLY A 24 -0.62 -13.32 -16.00
N VAL A 25 -0.42 -12.27 -16.82
CA VAL A 25 0.73 -12.16 -17.73
C VAL A 25 2.03 -12.00 -16.95
N ILE A 26 2.08 -11.13 -15.93
CA ILE A 26 3.26 -10.95 -15.08
C ILE A 26 3.61 -12.23 -14.31
N GLU A 27 2.63 -12.89 -13.68
CA GLU A 27 2.82 -14.15 -12.95
C GLU A 27 3.18 -15.32 -13.88
N THR A 28 2.66 -15.34 -15.11
CA THR A 28 3.05 -16.33 -16.13
C THR A 28 4.48 -16.06 -16.61
N LEU A 29 4.86 -14.80 -16.76
CA LEU A 29 6.22 -14.41 -17.13
C LEU A 29 7.24 -14.69 -16.00
N ASP A 30 6.83 -14.57 -14.74
CA ASP A 30 7.64 -14.91 -13.55
C ASP A 30 7.84 -16.43 -13.41
N LYS A 31 6.86 -17.24 -13.85
CA LYS A 31 6.94 -18.72 -13.89
C LYS A 31 7.70 -19.25 -15.09
N ILE A 32 7.92 -18.43 -16.12
CA ILE A 32 8.76 -18.81 -17.25
C ILE A 32 10.19 -18.44 -16.87
N ASP A 33 11.02 -19.45 -16.61
CA ASP A 33 12.46 -19.27 -16.64
C ASP A 33 12.87 -18.91 -18.08
N LEU A 34 12.88 -17.61 -18.37
CA LEU A 34 13.18 -17.04 -19.69
C LEU A 34 14.63 -17.26 -20.10
N SER A 35 15.48 -17.77 -19.19
CA SER A 35 16.83 -18.24 -19.51
C SER A 35 16.84 -19.66 -20.11
N ALA A 36 15.80 -20.46 -19.83
CA ALA A 36 15.67 -21.85 -20.29
C ALA A 36 14.70 -22.03 -21.49
N ALA A 37 13.96 -20.99 -21.88
CA ALA A 37 12.95 -21.06 -22.94
C ALA A 37 13.54 -20.95 -24.36
N ASN A 38 14.37 -21.92 -24.76
CA ASN A 38 14.64 -22.21 -26.18
C ASN A 38 13.69 -23.27 -26.77
N THR A 39 12.85 -23.89 -25.93
CA THR A 39 11.97 -24.99 -26.35
C THR A 39 10.73 -25.05 -25.46
N THR A 40 9.69 -24.26 -25.76
CA THR A 40 8.31 -24.67 -25.44
C THR A 40 7.28 -23.83 -26.19
N SER A 41 6.52 -24.51 -27.02
CA SER A 41 5.24 -24.12 -27.59
C SER A 41 4.19 -24.04 -26.46
N GLY A 42 4.27 -23.00 -25.63
CA GLY A 42 3.31 -22.69 -24.56
C GLY A 42 2.31 -21.60 -24.96
N PRO A 43 1.36 -21.24 -24.08
CA PRO A 43 0.07 -20.57 -24.38
C PRO A 43 0.19 -19.07 -24.69
N LEU A 44 1.20 -18.68 -25.49
CA LEU A 44 1.40 -17.33 -26.03
C LEU A 44 0.81 -17.20 -27.45
N GLY A 45 0.04 -18.18 -27.92
CA GLY A 45 -0.46 -18.28 -29.30
C GLY A 45 -1.40 -17.16 -29.76
N ASP A 46 -1.92 -16.35 -28.82
CA ASP A 46 -2.88 -15.29 -29.12
C ASP A 46 -2.32 -13.86 -28.97
N LEU A 47 -0.99 -13.69 -28.81
CA LEU A 47 -0.39 -12.37 -28.91
C LEU A 47 -0.39 -11.92 -30.38
N PRO A 48 -0.84 -10.69 -30.69
CA PRO A 48 -0.76 -10.14 -32.04
C PRO A 48 0.65 -10.32 -32.60
N SER A 49 0.76 -10.80 -33.84
CA SER A 49 2.03 -11.05 -34.55
C SER A 49 2.95 -9.82 -34.69
N GLU A 50 2.48 -8.65 -34.25
CA GLU A 50 3.17 -7.35 -34.28
C GLU A 50 4.15 -7.13 -33.11
N PHE A 51 4.20 -8.01 -32.11
CA PHE A 51 5.17 -7.92 -31.01
C PHE A 51 6.22 -9.05 -31.07
N PRO A 52 7.39 -8.80 -31.71
CA PRO A 52 8.49 -9.76 -31.70
C PRO A 52 8.87 -10.15 -30.26
N PRO A 53 9.08 -11.45 -29.96
CA PRO A 53 9.46 -11.91 -28.62
C PRO A 53 10.69 -11.19 -28.03
N ALA A 54 11.62 -10.74 -28.88
CA ALA A 54 12.77 -9.94 -28.47
C ALA A 54 12.38 -8.57 -27.90
N ARG A 55 11.39 -7.88 -28.50
CA ARG A 55 10.88 -6.60 -27.99
C ARG A 55 10.13 -6.76 -26.68
N LEU A 56 9.35 -7.84 -26.54
CA LEU A 56 8.66 -8.16 -25.30
C LEU A 56 9.66 -8.41 -24.16
N ARG A 57 10.71 -9.22 -24.41
CA ARG A 57 11.79 -9.44 -23.43
C ARG A 57 12.50 -8.16 -23.05
N GLN A 58 12.81 -7.29 -24.01
CA GLN A 58 13.43 -5.99 -23.73
C GLN A 58 12.51 -5.10 -22.88
N LEU A 59 11.21 -5.09 -23.14
CA LEU A 59 10.24 -4.33 -22.35
C LEU A 59 10.16 -4.86 -20.92
N ILE A 60 10.06 -6.18 -20.74
CA ILE A 60 10.03 -6.83 -19.42
C ILE A 60 11.30 -6.50 -18.64
N GLY A 61 12.48 -6.64 -19.26
CA GLY A 61 13.74 -6.31 -18.61
C GLY A 61 13.80 -4.85 -18.16
N ARG A 62 13.37 -3.89 -19.00
CA ARG A 62 13.29 -2.47 -18.61
C ARG A 62 12.31 -2.22 -17.45
N LEU A 63 11.19 -2.93 -17.41
CA LEU A 63 10.22 -2.82 -16.33
C LEU A 63 10.79 -3.36 -15.03
N GLN A 64 11.45 -4.53 -15.07
CA GLN A 64 12.15 -5.11 -13.92
C GLN A 64 13.25 -4.18 -13.40
N ASP A 65 14.12 -3.68 -14.28
CA ASP A 65 15.19 -2.75 -13.90
C ASP A 65 14.64 -1.45 -13.26
N SER A 66 13.55 -0.92 -13.81
CA SER A 66 12.88 0.27 -13.26
C SER A 66 12.29 0.01 -11.88
N LEU A 67 11.75 -1.19 -11.66
CA LEU A 67 11.16 -1.58 -10.38
C LEU A 67 12.22 -1.82 -9.31
N ILE A 68 13.32 -2.49 -9.67
CA ILE A 68 14.51 -2.65 -8.83
C ILE A 68 15.04 -1.26 -8.42
N ALA A 69 15.21 -0.35 -9.38
CA ALA A 69 15.68 1.00 -9.10
C ALA A 69 14.74 1.76 -8.15
N ARG A 70 13.42 1.63 -8.33
CA ARG A 70 12.42 2.22 -7.42
C ARG A 70 12.52 1.64 -6.00
N VAL A 71 12.62 0.32 -5.87
CA VAL A 71 12.78 -0.36 -4.58
C VAL A 71 14.04 0.14 -3.86
N GLN A 72 15.16 0.20 -4.56
CA GLN A 72 16.42 0.73 -4.01
C GLN A 72 16.29 2.21 -3.62
N GLN A 73 15.62 3.02 -4.43
CA GLN A 73 15.40 4.44 -4.14
C GLN A 73 14.54 4.64 -2.89
N VAL A 74 13.46 3.87 -2.73
CA VAL A 74 12.48 4.08 -1.65
C VAL A 74 12.96 3.48 -0.32
N LEU A 75 13.60 2.32 -0.36
CA LEU A 75 14.09 1.66 0.86
C LEU A 75 15.50 2.14 1.22
N GLY A 76 16.39 2.29 0.24
CA GLY A 76 17.82 2.42 0.51
C GLY A 76 18.41 1.15 1.14
N GLU A 77 19.72 1.14 1.32
CA GLU A 77 20.47 -0.06 1.71
C GLU A 77 20.08 -0.60 3.09
N GLN A 78 20.02 0.28 4.10
CA GLN A 78 19.75 -0.14 5.48
C GLN A 78 18.34 -0.75 5.65
N LYS A 79 17.33 -0.15 5.01
CA LYS A 79 15.96 -0.68 5.09
C LYS A 79 15.78 -1.94 4.26
N LEU A 80 16.47 -2.05 3.12
CA LEU A 80 16.49 -3.29 2.34
C LEU A 80 17.00 -4.46 3.19
N GLU A 81 18.05 -4.24 3.97
CA GLU A 81 18.57 -5.28 4.85
C GLU A 81 17.59 -5.63 5.97
N ALA A 82 16.90 -4.63 6.56
CA ALA A 82 15.85 -4.88 7.53
C ALA A 82 14.68 -5.69 6.93
N VAL A 83 14.23 -5.35 5.71
CA VAL A 83 13.20 -6.10 4.98
C VAL A 83 13.67 -7.53 4.70
N ARG A 84 14.92 -7.72 4.26
CA ARG A 84 15.53 -9.04 4.03
C ARG A 84 15.47 -9.89 5.29
N ALA A 85 15.92 -9.33 6.41
CA ALA A 85 15.97 -10.02 7.68
C ALA A 85 14.58 -10.45 8.16
N LEU A 86 13.57 -9.60 7.98
CA LEU A 86 12.17 -9.88 8.32
C LEU A 86 11.55 -10.96 7.42
N LEU A 87 11.77 -10.89 6.11
CA LEU A 87 11.26 -11.87 5.14
C LEU A 87 11.98 -13.23 5.21
N SER A 88 13.19 -13.26 5.75
CA SER A 88 13.93 -14.51 5.97
C SER A 88 13.46 -15.25 7.23
N MET A 89 12.61 -14.63 8.04
CA MET A 89 11.95 -15.31 9.15
C MET A 89 10.92 -16.27 8.54
N ASP A 90 10.98 -17.55 8.90
CA ASP A 90 9.99 -18.55 8.50
C ASP A 90 8.63 -18.25 9.15
N MET A 91 7.91 -17.31 8.53
CA MET A 91 6.68 -16.71 9.02
C MET A 91 5.54 -17.07 8.07
N PRO A 92 4.44 -17.66 8.57
CA PRO A 92 3.30 -17.98 7.72
C PRO A 92 2.61 -16.71 7.23
N ASP A 93 1.97 -16.77 6.07
CA ASP A 93 1.02 -15.75 5.64
C ASP A 93 -0.28 -15.89 6.45
N VAL A 94 -0.37 -15.17 7.57
CA VAL A 94 -1.52 -15.27 8.48
C VAL A 94 -2.80 -14.75 7.84
N MET A 95 -2.71 -13.73 6.97
CA MET A 95 -3.89 -13.22 6.29
C MET A 95 -4.43 -14.24 5.30
N GLN A 96 -3.56 -14.90 4.53
CA GLN A 96 -3.95 -16.01 3.66
C GLN A 96 -4.54 -17.18 4.46
N ALA A 97 -3.91 -17.55 5.59
CA ALA A 97 -4.41 -18.62 6.46
C ALA A 97 -5.82 -18.32 6.99
N MET A 98 -6.15 -17.04 7.19
CA MET A 98 -7.47 -16.56 7.59
C MET A 98 -8.41 -16.25 6.43
N ARG A 99 -7.97 -16.40 5.17
CA ARG A 99 -8.70 -16.00 3.94
C ARG A 99 -9.07 -14.51 3.93
N LYS A 100 -8.14 -13.68 4.40
CA LYS A 100 -8.27 -12.23 4.57
C LYS A 100 -7.24 -11.44 3.77
N GLU A 101 -6.44 -12.07 2.93
CA GLU A 101 -5.40 -11.47 2.08
C GLU A 101 -5.90 -10.39 1.10
N HIS A 102 -7.22 -10.28 0.93
CA HIS A 102 -7.87 -9.28 0.11
C HIS A 102 -8.92 -8.45 0.89
N ASP A 103 -8.98 -8.62 2.21
CA ASP A 103 -9.90 -7.90 3.09
C ASP A 103 -9.25 -6.56 3.52
N GLU A 104 -9.70 -5.47 2.89
CA GLU A 104 -9.20 -4.11 3.16
C GLU A 104 -9.27 -3.74 4.65
N ASN A 105 -10.30 -4.20 5.37
CA ASN A 105 -10.46 -3.92 6.79
C ASN A 105 -9.41 -4.64 7.64
N ALA A 106 -9.10 -5.88 7.30
CA ALA A 106 -8.08 -6.65 8.00
C ALA A 106 -6.67 -6.09 7.78
N HIS A 107 -6.38 -5.61 6.57
CA HIS A 107 -5.13 -4.89 6.31
C HIS A 107 -5.05 -3.62 7.17
N SER A 108 -6.13 -2.86 7.21
CA SER A 108 -6.18 -1.63 7.99
C SER A 108 -6.07 -1.87 9.51
N ASP A 109 -6.58 -2.98 10.04
CA ASP A 109 -6.38 -3.37 11.44
C ASP A 109 -4.89 -3.58 11.78
N LEU A 110 -4.17 -4.31 10.92
CA LEU A 110 -2.73 -4.53 11.09
C LEU A 110 -1.93 -3.23 10.95
N ILE A 111 -2.29 -2.38 9.98
CA ILE A 111 -1.67 -1.07 9.81
C ILE A 111 -1.90 -0.21 11.07
N ALA A 112 -3.13 -0.15 11.58
CA ALA A 112 -3.43 0.61 12.79
C ALA A 112 -2.66 0.10 14.01
N TRP A 113 -2.51 -1.23 14.15
CA TRP A 113 -1.69 -1.82 15.21
C TRP A 113 -0.22 -1.40 15.07
N LEU A 114 0.36 -1.51 13.87
CA LEU A 114 1.75 -1.15 13.58
C LEU A 114 2.03 0.36 13.66
N LEU A 115 0.99 1.19 13.58
CA LEU A 115 1.08 2.65 13.70
C LEU A 115 0.72 3.17 15.10
N ASP A 116 0.24 2.35 16.04
CA ASP A 116 -0.06 2.78 17.41
C ASP A 116 1.22 2.72 18.30
N PRO A 117 1.76 3.85 18.78
CA PRO A 117 2.95 3.87 19.66
C PRO A 117 2.81 3.07 20.96
N ARG A 118 1.58 2.75 21.39
CA ARG A 118 1.34 1.93 22.59
C ARG A 118 1.42 0.43 22.30
N GLN A 119 1.17 0.04 21.05
CA GLN A 119 1.23 -1.35 20.60
C GLN A 119 2.60 -1.68 19.99
N ALA A 120 3.13 -0.74 19.21
CA ALA A 120 4.39 -0.87 18.50
C ALA A 120 5.35 0.30 18.78
N PRO A 121 5.86 0.45 20.02
CA PRO A 121 6.66 1.60 20.42
C PRO A 121 7.97 1.80 19.66
N THR A 122 8.49 0.78 18.96
CA THR A 122 9.72 0.89 18.17
C THR A 122 9.47 1.05 16.67
N ILE A 123 8.32 0.59 16.16
CA ILE A 123 7.90 0.74 14.76
C ILE A 123 7.10 2.02 14.54
N ALA A 124 6.05 2.25 15.34
CA ALA A 124 5.08 3.31 15.10
C ALA A 124 5.68 4.72 15.14
N PRO A 125 6.48 5.13 16.15
CA PRO A 125 7.02 6.48 16.18
C PRO A 125 7.84 6.89 14.95
N PRO A 126 8.84 6.10 14.49
CA PRO A 126 9.56 6.45 13.28
C PRO A 126 8.70 6.33 12.01
N ALA A 127 7.79 5.36 11.94
CA ALA A 127 6.88 5.21 10.80
C ALA A 127 5.95 6.42 10.64
N LEU A 128 5.32 6.86 11.72
CA LEU A 128 4.45 8.03 11.73
C LEU A 128 5.20 9.31 11.31
N ARG A 129 6.43 9.51 11.80
CA ARG A 129 7.26 10.63 11.35
C ARG A 129 7.55 10.56 9.85
N ALA A 130 7.95 9.40 9.35
CA ALA A 130 8.27 9.21 7.93
C ALA A 130 7.06 9.45 7.02
N LEU A 131 5.87 8.95 7.39
CA LEU A 131 4.63 9.19 6.66
C LEU A 131 4.26 10.69 6.67
N CYS A 132 4.32 11.33 7.84
CA CYS A 132 3.87 12.71 8.02
C CYS A 132 4.84 13.76 7.47
N GLN A 133 6.10 13.42 7.22
CA GLN A 133 7.05 14.32 6.53
C GLN A 133 6.51 14.80 5.17
N ARG A 134 5.74 13.95 4.47
CA ARG A 134 5.13 14.29 3.18
C ARG A 134 4.08 15.40 3.27
N LEU A 135 3.45 15.55 4.43
CA LEU A 135 2.45 16.58 4.70
C LEU A 135 3.08 17.92 5.10
N GLY A 136 4.40 17.95 5.30
CA GLY A 136 5.17 19.17 5.56
C GLY A 136 5.74 19.30 6.97
N PRO A 137 6.50 20.37 7.24
CA PRO A 137 7.27 20.52 8.48
C PRO A 137 6.38 20.62 9.73
N LYS A 138 5.26 21.34 9.66
CA LYS A 138 4.30 21.47 10.79
C LYS A 138 3.77 20.11 11.27
N TRP A 139 3.55 19.18 10.34
CA TRP A 139 3.12 17.81 10.64
C TRP A 139 4.21 17.02 11.37
N SER A 140 5.45 17.17 10.93
CA SER A 140 6.59 16.51 11.57
C SER A 140 6.79 16.98 13.01
N GLU A 141 6.62 18.28 13.25
CA GLU A 141 6.68 18.90 14.59
C GLU A 141 5.54 18.39 15.48
N ALA A 142 4.29 18.44 14.99
CA ALA A 142 3.11 18.02 15.73
C ALA A 142 3.16 16.54 16.14
N ILE A 143 3.56 15.66 15.21
CA ILE A 143 3.72 14.22 15.47
C ILE A 143 4.84 13.99 16.49
N SER A 144 5.99 14.65 16.34
CA SER A 144 7.10 14.49 17.27
C SER A 144 6.73 14.95 18.69
N SER A 145 6.02 16.07 18.80
CA SER A 145 5.50 16.58 20.07
C SER A 145 4.52 15.58 20.70
N ALA A 146 3.56 15.08 19.93
CA ALA A 146 2.55 14.15 20.45
C ALA A 146 3.12 12.78 20.83
N ILE A 147 4.15 12.28 20.11
CA ILE A 147 4.91 11.09 20.51
C ILE A 147 5.59 11.34 21.86
N HIS A 148 6.28 12.48 22.00
CA HIS A 148 7.00 12.82 23.22
C HIS A 148 6.07 12.96 24.44
N SER A 149 4.91 13.58 24.26
CA SER A 149 3.89 13.72 25.31
C SER A 149 2.99 12.50 25.46
N GLN A 150 3.19 11.43 24.67
CA GLN A 150 2.35 10.22 24.68
C GLN A 150 0.85 10.50 24.46
N THR A 151 0.53 11.46 23.60
CA THR A 151 -0.86 11.89 23.32
C THR A 151 -1.39 11.44 21.96
N ILE A 152 -0.64 10.63 21.22
CA ILE A 152 -1.12 10.02 19.97
C ILE A 152 -2.18 8.96 20.25
N SER A 153 -3.30 9.04 19.52
CA SER A 153 -4.27 7.97 19.40
C SER A 153 -4.35 7.50 17.95
N VAL A 154 -4.28 6.18 17.75
CA VAL A 154 -4.60 5.54 16.48
C VAL A 154 -5.91 4.77 16.64
N ARG A 155 -6.83 4.94 15.69
CA ARG A 155 -8.17 4.33 15.75
C ARG A 155 -8.61 3.85 14.37
N ARG A 156 -9.46 2.83 14.38
CA ARG A 156 -10.12 2.26 13.20
C ARG A 156 -11.54 2.78 13.06
N GLU A 157 -12.01 2.85 11.82
CA GLU A 157 -13.42 3.08 11.46
C GLU A 157 -14.07 4.28 12.16
N VAL A 158 -13.34 5.39 12.24
CA VAL A 158 -13.85 6.58 12.93
C VAL A 158 -14.90 7.27 12.07
N VAL A 159 -16.10 7.39 12.62
CA VAL A 159 -17.18 8.19 12.05
C VAL A 159 -16.87 9.67 12.26
N LEU A 160 -16.70 10.42 11.17
CA LEU A 160 -16.41 11.87 11.21
C LEU A 160 -17.67 12.74 11.16
N ALA A 161 -18.86 12.15 11.03
CA ALA A 161 -20.10 12.89 10.83
C ALA A 161 -20.45 13.80 12.03
N ARG A 162 -20.74 15.08 11.75
CA ARG A 162 -21.58 15.91 12.62
C ARG A 162 -23.01 15.37 12.57
N ALA A 163 -23.75 15.50 13.68
CA ALA A 163 -25.12 15.04 13.87
C ALA A 163 -26.19 15.71 12.96
N LEU A 164 -25.90 15.91 11.68
CA LEU A 164 -26.69 16.72 10.75
C LEU A 164 -27.16 15.96 9.49
N HIS A 165 -26.96 14.66 9.37
CA HIS A 165 -27.55 13.88 8.27
C HIS A 165 -28.32 12.68 8.82
N ASP A 166 -29.64 12.71 8.66
CA ASP A 166 -30.59 11.61 8.85
C ASP A 166 -30.42 10.48 7.80
N GLY A 167 -29.21 10.29 7.28
CA GLY A 167 -28.88 9.33 6.23
C GLY A 167 -28.08 8.17 6.79
N HIS A 168 -28.49 6.94 6.47
CA HIS A 168 -27.96 5.69 7.01
C HIS A 168 -26.49 5.34 6.68
N ASP A 169 -25.74 6.22 6.01
CA ASP A 169 -24.32 6.01 5.69
C ASP A 169 -23.42 7.00 6.43
N LEU A 170 -23.06 6.64 7.65
CA LEU A 170 -22.01 7.32 8.39
C LEU A 170 -20.66 7.03 7.70
N SER A 171 -20.06 8.04 7.06
CA SER A 171 -18.76 7.91 6.43
C SER A 171 -17.68 7.61 7.49
N ARG A 172 -17.05 6.43 7.39
CA ARG A 172 -16.05 5.91 8.34
C ARG A 172 -14.67 5.94 7.71
N VAL A 173 -13.77 6.73 8.27
CA VAL A 173 -12.37 6.70 7.84
C VAL A 173 -11.74 5.41 8.33
N ASP A 174 -11.01 4.72 7.43
CA ASP A 174 -10.33 3.47 7.76
C ASP A 174 -9.44 3.63 8.99
N ILE A 175 -8.46 4.53 8.95
CA ILE A 175 -7.55 4.74 10.07
C ILE A 175 -7.43 6.23 10.34
N THR A 176 -7.53 6.60 11.61
CA THR A 176 -7.22 7.97 12.05
C THR A 176 -6.06 7.97 13.01
N VAL A 177 -5.12 8.89 12.82
CA VAL A 177 -4.05 9.22 13.77
C VAL A 177 -4.30 10.63 14.27
N SER A 178 -4.51 10.80 15.57
CA SER A 178 -4.83 12.11 16.15
C SER A 178 -3.96 12.43 17.36
N GLY A 179 -3.66 13.71 17.55
CA GLY A 179 -3.09 14.28 18.76
C GLY A 179 -3.88 15.50 19.22
N PRO A 180 -3.35 16.31 20.16
CA PRO A 180 -4.07 17.47 20.70
C PRO A 180 -4.50 18.48 19.63
N ASP A 181 -3.63 18.75 18.65
CA ASP A 181 -3.82 19.83 17.67
C ASP A 181 -3.79 19.31 16.21
N PHE A 182 -4.01 18.01 16.01
CA PHE A 182 -4.05 17.44 14.66
C PHE A 182 -4.94 16.20 14.52
N MET A 183 -5.44 15.99 13.30
CA MET A 183 -6.08 14.76 12.86
C MET A 183 -5.64 14.38 11.44
N LEU A 184 -5.06 13.19 11.33
CA LEU A 184 -4.67 12.55 10.08
C LEU A 184 -5.64 11.42 9.76
N ALA A 185 -6.28 11.49 8.60
CA ALA A 185 -7.04 10.38 8.04
C ALA A 185 -6.16 9.58 7.09
N ILE A 186 -6.27 8.26 7.14
CA ILE A 186 -5.64 7.35 6.20
C ILE A 186 -6.76 6.49 5.63
N GLU A 187 -6.96 6.57 4.33
CA GLU A 187 -7.86 5.71 3.57
C GLU A 187 -7.02 4.63 2.89
N ASN A 188 -7.42 3.36 3.01
CA ASN A 188 -6.66 2.23 2.51
C ASN A 188 -7.42 1.48 1.42
N LYS A 189 -6.79 1.31 0.26
CA LYS A 189 -7.33 0.51 -0.85
C LYS A 189 -6.34 -0.57 -1.26
N LEU A 190 -6.84 -1.78 -1.47
CA LEU A 190 -6.04 -2.90 -1.97
C LEU A 190 -6.16 -3.05 -3.48
N TRP A 191 -7.39 -3.08 -4.01
CA TRP A 191 -7.64 -3.47 -5.40
C TRP A 191 -8.50 -2.50 -6.18
N THR A 192 -9.28 -1.69 -5.47
CA THR A 192 -10.26 -0.81 -6.07
C THR A 192 -9.71 0.61 -6.15
N LEU A 193 -10.15 1.34 -7.17
CA LEU A 193 -10.00 2.79 -7.17
C LEU A 193 -10.90 3.36 -6.06
N GLU A 194 -10.66 4.61 -5.68
CA GLU A 194 -11.60 5.32 -4.81
C GLU A 194 -13.02 5.26 -5.39
N HIS A 195 -13.96 4.81 -4.58
CA HIS A 195 -15.38 4.82 -4.90
C HIS A 195 -16.04 6.10 -4.35
N ASP A 196 -17.00 6.63 -5.10
CA ASP A 196 -17.99 7.60 -4.63
C ASP A 196 -17.45 8.90 -3.99
N ASP A 197 -16.29 9.39 -4.46
CA ASP A 197 -15.68 10.64 -3.95
C ASP A 197 -15.47 10.62 -2.42
N GLN A 198 -15.28 9.43 -1.85
CA GLN A 198 -15.19 9.16 -0.42
C GLN A 198 -14.17 10.07 0.30
N THR A 199 -13.01 10.31 -0.30
CA THR A 199 -11.97 11.19 0.27
C THR A 199 -12.38 12.66 0.29
N LYS A 200 -13.22 13.12 -0.66
CA LYS A 200 -13.78 14.48 -0.64
C LYS A 200 -14.77 14.64 0.51
N THR A 201 -15.60 13.62 0.74
CA THR A 201 -16.53 13.59 1.87
C THR A 201 -15.78 13.64 3.20
N TYR A 202 -14.75 12.82 3.38
CA TYR A 202 -13.92 12.88 4.58
C TYR A 202 -13.25 14.24 4.76
N TRP A 203 -12.70 14.81 3.69
CA TRP A 203 -12.06 16.10 3.78
C TRP A 203 -13.03 17.19 4.22
N SER A 204 -14.27 17.18 3.74
CA SER A 204 -15.30 18.14 4.17
C SER A 204 -15.55 18.10 5.68
N HIS A 205 -15.46 16.91 6.29
CA HIS A 205 -15.59 16.75 7.74
C HIS A 205 -14.33 17.19 8.49
N LEU A 206 -13.14 16.79 7.99
CA LEU A 206 -11.85 17.17 8.58
C LEU A 206 -11.63 18.68 8.52
N GLU A 207 -12.10 19.35 7.46
CA GLU A 207 -11.96 20.80 7.27
C GLU A 207 -12.67 21.61 8.36
N ALA A 208 -13.73 21.05 8.94
CA ALA A 208 -14.49 21.66 10.01
C ALA A 208 -13.88 21.46 11.41
N LEU A 209 -12.74 20.77 11.52
CA LEU A 209 -11.99 20.56 12.77
C LEU A 209 -10.92 21.64 12.94
N ASP A 210 -10.68 22.03 14.20
CA ASP A 210 -9.57 22.89 14.56
C ASP A 210 -8.23 22.12 14.51
N GLY A 211 -7.15 22.83 14.25
CA GLY A 211 -5.79 22.26 14.18
C GLY A 211 -5.35 21.80 12.79
N LEU A 212 -4.28 21.01 12.74
CA LEU A 212 -3.73 20.44 11.51
C LEU A 212 -4.60 19.27 11.04
N ARG A 213 -4.92 19.26 9.75
CA ARG A 213 -5.74 18.24 9.11
C ARG A 213 -5.08 17.76 7.83
N GLY A 214 -5.09 16.46 7.62
CA GLY A 214 -4.34 15.81 6.55
C GLY A 214 -4.96 14.48 6.18
N GLY A 215 -4.75 14.08 4.94
CA GLY A 215 -5.15 12.78 4.41
C GLY A 215 -3.96 12.05 3.79
N LEU A 216 -3.91 10.74 3.97
CA LEU A 216 -3.08 9.83 3.18
C LEU A 216 -3.98 8.84 2.48
N PHE A 217 -3.74 8.61 1.19
CA PHE A 217 -4.42 7.60 0.41
C PHE A 217 -3.45 6.47 0.12
N LEU A 218 -3.61 5.38 0.87
CA LEU A 218 -2.77 4.20 0.79
C LEU A 218 -3.31 3.24 -0.29
N SER A 219 -2.44 2.86 -1.22
CA SER A 219 -2.76 1.94 -2.31
C SER A 219 -1.51 1.16 -2.76
N PRO A 220 -1.61 0.08 -3.54
CA PRO A 220 -0.44 -0.68 -3.98
C PRO A 220 0.63 0.18 -4.66
N SER A 221 0.21 1.02 -5.61
CA SER A 221 1.11 1.82 -6.45
C SER A 221 1.24 3.29 -6.01
N GLY A 222 0.50 3.74 -5.00
CA GLY A 222 0.46 5.16 -4.62
C GLY A 222 -0.33 5.99 -5.62
N MET A 223 -1.49 5.50 -6.04
CA MET A 223 -2.38 6.25 -6.93
C MET A 223 -2.98 7.47 -6.22
N MET A 224 -3.42 8.46 -7.01
CA MET A 224 -4.03 9.67 -6.48
C MET A 224 -5.46 9.42 -5.99
N ALA A 225 -5.81 10.05 -4.87
CA ALA A 225 -7.18 10.20 -4.43
C ALA A 225 -7.93 11.24 -5.28
N SER A 226 -9.27 11.16 -5.26
CA SER A 226 -10.18 12.16 -5.82
C SER A 226 -10.10 13.50 -5.08
N CYS A 227 -9.77 13.49 -3.78
CA CYS A 227 -9.48 14.70 -3.00
C CYS A 227 -7.98 15.02 -3.00
N PRO A 228 -7.54 16.18 -3.54
CA PRO A 228 -6.12 16.55 -3.55
C PRO A 228 -5.47 16.72 -2.17
N ALA A 229 -6.28 16.86 -1.10
CA ALA A 229 -5.78 16.95 0.27
C ALA A 229 -5.33 15.58 0.84
N PHE A 230 -5.72 14.48 0.19
CA PHE A 230 -5.22 13.14 0.49
C PHE A 230 -3.99 12.85 -0.36
N LEU A 231 -2.81 12.86 0.26
CA LEU A 231 -1.57 12.59 -0.45
C LEU A 231 -1.42 11.10 -0.76
N PRO A 232 -0.95 10.74 -1.96
CA PRO A 232 -0.75 9.35 -2.34
C PRO A 232 0.39 8.71 -1.54
N VAL A 233 0.15 7.49 -1.06
CA VAL A 233 1.14 6.64 -0.40
C VAL A 233 1.06 5.25 -1.01
N SER A 234 2.17 4.73 -1.51
CA SER A 234 2.23 3.33 -1.95
C SER A 234 2.46 2.38 -0.77
N TYR A 235 2.11 1.10 -0.91
CA TYR A 235 2.49 0.10 0.09
C TYR A 235 4.02 -0.02 0.25
N LEU A 236 4.80 0.24 -0.82
CA LEU A 236 6.26 0.32 -0.71
C LEU A 236 6.71 1.51 0.16
N ASP A 237 6.03 2.66 0.08
CA ASP A 237 6.29 3.81 0.96
C ASP A 237 5.93 3.49 2.42
N LEU A 238 4.80 2.78 2.63
CA LEU A 238 4.38 2.33 3.96
C LEU A 238 5.39 1.36 4.57
N ILE A 239 5.84 0.36 3.80
CA ILE A 239 6.89 -0.58 4.21
C ILE A 239 8.15 0.20 4.56
N SER A 240 8.59 1.14 3.70
CA SER A 240 9.75 1.99 3.96
C SER A 240 9.62 2.79 5.27
N ALA A 241 8.41 3.25 5.62
CA ALA A 241 8.15 3.92 6.88
C ALA A 241 8.19 2.94 8.07
N MET A 242 7.53 1.79 7.97
CA MET A 242 7.46 0.78 9.04
C MET A 242 8.83 0.16 9.38
N VAL A 243 9.72 0.05 8.40
CA VAL A 243 11.06 -0.51 8.63
C VAL A 243 12.10 0.52 9.09
N GLU A 244 11.73 1.80 9.26
CA GLU A 244 12.65 2.82 9.80
C GLU A 244 13.19 2.47 11.19
N GLY A 245 12.34 1.94 12.08
CA GLY A 245 12.75 1.45 13.39
C GLY A 245 13.70 0.25 13.28
N PRO A 246 13.26 -0.86 12.66
CA PRO A 246 14.11 -2.03 12.40
C PRO A 246 15.46 -1.74 11.73
N ALA A 247 15.53 -0.76 10.82
CA ALA A 247 16.77 -0.39 10.14
C ALA A 247 17.79 0.32 11.06
N ARG A 248 17.35 0.86 12.20
CA ARG A 248 18.19 1.63 13.13
C ARG A 248 18.59 0.85 14.37
N GLY A 249 17.95 -0.28 14.65
CA GLY A 249 18.22 -1.02 15.87
C GLY A 249 17.29 -2.20 16.12
N PRO A 250 17.49 -2.89 17.25
CA PRO A 250 16.70 -4.05 17.62
C PRO A 250 15.24 -3.67 17.88
N VAL A 251 14.34 -4.57 17.47
CA VAL A 251 12.89 -4.42 17.62
C VAL A 251 12.37 -5.54 18.54
N PRO A 252 11.45 -5.24 19.47
CA PRO A 252 10.84 -6.24 20.33
C PRO A 252 10.24 -7.40 19.54
N ALA A 253 10.29 -8.61 20.10
CA ALA A 253 9.90 -9.82 19.39
C ALA A 253 8.46 -9.75 18.84
N ILE A 254 7.52 -9.20 19.60
CA ILE A 254 6.12 -9.07 19.16
C ILE A 254 5.98 -8.11 17.96
N GLU A 255 6.60 -6.94 18.02
CA GLU A 255 6.61 -5.96 16.93
C GLU A 255 7.26 -6.54 15.67
N ARG A 256 8.41 -7.22 15.84
CA ARG A 256 9.12 -7.89 14.76
C ARG A 256 8.29 -8.99 14.11
N THR A 257 7.61 -9.81 14.91
CA THR A 257 6.73 -10.87 14.41
C THR A 257 5.54 -10.27 13.66
N MET A 258 4.84 -9.29 14.24
CA MET A 258 3.69 -8.66 13.59
C MET A 258 4.06 -7.99 12.27
N LEU A 259 5.20 -7.28 12.24
CA LEU A 259 5.71 -6.68 11.02
C LEU A 259 6.13 -7.75 10.00
N GLY A 260 6.87 -8.78 10.42
CA GLY A 260 7.28 -9.87 9.54
C GLY A 260 6.10 -10.59 8.90
N LEU A 261 5.09 -10.97 9.69
CA LEU A 261 3.84 -11.56 9.21
C LEU A 261 3.16 -10.67 8.16
N TYR A 262 3.06 -9.36 8.44
CA TYR A 262 2.40 -8.44 7.52
C TYR A 262 3.21 -8.24 6.24
N LEU A 263 4.54 -8.14 6.33
CA LEU A 263 5.41 -8.07 5.16
C LEU A 263 5.26 -9.32 4.29
N THR A 264 5.22 -10.52 4.88
CA THR A 264 4.97 -11.75 4.12
C THR A 264 3.69 -11.64 3.30
N THR A 265 2.58 -11.23 3.91
CA THR A 265 1.31 -11.01 3.19
C THR A 265 1.44 -9.95 2.10
N LEU A 266 2.03 -8.80 2.42
CA LEU A 266 2.16 -7.71 1.45
C LEU A 266 2.99 -8.15 0.24
N PHE A 267 4.12 -8.82 0.42
CA PHE A 267 4.97 -9.27 -0.68
C PHE A 267 4.37 -10.45 -1.46
N ALA A 268 3.64 -11.35 -0.80
CA ALA A 268 2.98 -12.46 -1.47
C ALA A 268 1.79 -12.00 -2.33
N HIS A 269 1.02 -11.03 -1.84
CA HIS A 269 -0.29 -10.75 -2.42
C HIS A 269 -0.46 -9.35 -2.98
N VAL A 270 0.14 -8.31 -2.38
CA VAL A 270 -0.13 -6.89 -2.71
C VAL A 270 0.96 -6.27 -3.57
N CYS A 271 2.21 -6.55 -3.22
CA CYS A 271 3.43 -6.00 -3.78
C CYS A 271 4.20 -7.06 -4.58
N SER A 272 3.51 -8.01 -5.22
CA SER A 272 4.16 -9.18 -5.84
C SER A 272 5.21 -8.81 -6.89
N SER A 273 4.96 -7.75 -7.68
CA SER A 273 5.95 -7.20 -8.62
C SER A 273 7.21 -6.68 -7.90
N GLU A 274 7.03 -5.91 -6.83
CA GLU A 274 8.11 -5.38 -6.00
C GLU A 274 8.85 -6.52 -5.25
N ALA A 275 8.13 -7.59 -4.88
CA ALA A 275 8.67 -8.78 -4.22
C ALA A 275 9.70 -9.48 -5.11
N SER A 276 9.35 -9.75 -6.37
CA SER A 276 10.26 -10.37 -7.33
C SER A 276 11.51 -9.50 -7.54
N SER A 277 11.36 -8.16 -7.55
CA SER A 277 12.49 -7.23 -7.64
C SER A 277 13.41 -7.25 -6.42
N ILE A 278 12.86 -7.40 -5.22
CA ILE A 278 13.65 -7.56 -3.98
C ILE A 278 14.39 -8.89 -3.99
N HIS A 279 13.75 -9.97 -4.42
CA HIS A 279 14.38 -11.28 -4.54
C HIS A 279 15.57 -11.26 -5.53
N ASP A 280 15.38 -10.64 -6.70
CA ASP A 280 16.44 -10.46 -7.70
C ASP A 280 17.64 -9.67 -7.18
N LEU A 281 17.40 -8.62 -6.39
CA LEU A 281 18.46 -7.87 -5.71
C LEU A 281 19.25 -8.77 -4.76
N PHE A 282 18.57 -9.66 -4.05
CA PHE A 282 19.19 -10.52 -3.06
C PHE A 282 20.02 -11.65 -3.68
N THR A 283 19.55 -12.22 -4.80
CA THR A 283 20.27 -13.28 -5.52
C THR A 283 21.50 -12.74 -6.25
N ARG A 284 21.42 -11.55 -6.88
CA ARG A 284 22.55 -10.92 -7.59
C ARG A 284 23.70 -10.50 -6.69
N GLN A 285 23.45 -10.15 -5.42
CA GLN A 285 24.49 -9.78 -4.46
C GLN A 285 25.26 -10.98 -3.88
N SER A 286 24.77 -12.20 -4.10
CA SER A 286 25.38 -13.43 -3.57
C SER A 286 26.27 -14.15 -4.60
N GLN A 287 26.47 -13.56 -5.79
CA GLN A 287 27.36 -14.00 -6.87
C GLN A 287 28.60 -13.09 -6.94
#